data_AF-A0A970J3S7-F1
#
_entry.id   AF-A0A970J3S7-F1
#
_cell.length_a   1.000
_cell.length_b   1.000
_cell.length_c   1.000
_cell.angle_alpha   90.00
_cell.angle_beta   90.00
_cell.angle_gamma   90.00
#
_symmetry.space_group_name_H-M   'P 1'
#
loop_
_entity.id
_entity.type
_entity.pdbx_description
1 polymer ?
#
loop_
_entity_poly.entity_id
_entity_poly.type
_entity_poly.pdbx_seq_one_letter_code
_entity_poly.pdbx_strand_id
1 'polypeptide(L)'
;KVDVALALVKPDGFNKEIQPDGTEVYTAEITYSKDKEHLLTRICDIKDNVNDFGFHYTPYNFDSNPEKSFFEQMLTHLNLHPTEIEDIYFTGALTDSNKTDFFVEYKDDKGKWRRYTPDFIIRKKGKGKKPGKCLIVEIKAERERNHILDGENGKKALALRKWEKLNPDRLKYEMVFAPADTVPYDRTKFARDFIEGETRNE
;
A
#
# COMPACT_ATOMS: atom_id res chain seq x y z
N LYS A 1 13.16 -19.37 14.98
CA LYS A 1 12.74 -18.24 14.12
C LYS A 1 12.33 -17.11 15.04
N VAL A 2 12.78 -15.89 14.78
CA VAL A 2 12.33 -14.70 15.51
C VAL A 2 11.32 -14.03 14.60
N ASP A 3 10.06 -14.00 15.01
CA ASP A 3 9.03 -13.24 14.32
C ASP A 3 9.13 -11.79 14.82
N VAL A 4 9.46 -10.87 13.92
CA VAL A 4 9.54 -9.43 14.21
C VAL A 4 8.30 -8.78 13.63
N ALA A 5 7.49 -8.16 14.49
CA ALA A 5 6.36 -7.34 14.04
C ALA A 5 6.90 -6.04 13.43
N LEU A 6 6.41 -5.68 12.25
CA LEU A 6 6.73 -4.41 11.59
C LEU A 6 5.57 -3.45 11.81
N ALA A 7 5.85 -2.27 12.35
CA ALA A 7 4.86 -1.21 12.45
C ALA A 7 4.72 -0.50 11.09
N LEU A 8 3.53 -0.57 10.48
CA LEU A 8 3.22 0.22 9.28
C LEU A 8 3.14 1.71 9.61
N VAL A 9 2.67 2.04 10.82
CA VAL A 9 2.66 3.38 11.40
C VAL A 9 3.24 3.31 12.82
N LYS A 10 4.16 4.21 13.16
CA LYS A 10 4.82 4.32 14.46
C LYS A 10 4.42 5.64 15.12
N PRO A 11 3.45 5.66 16.04
CA PRO A 11 2.98 6.89 16.67
C PRO A 11 4.09 7.73 17.32
N ASP A 12 5.13 7.09 17.87
CA ASP A 12 6.29 7.76 18.49
C ASP A 12 7.10 8.63 17.50
N GLY A 13 6.95 8.40 16.20
CA GLY A 13 7.54 9.23 15.14
C GLY A 13 6.72 10.48 14.77
N PHE A 14 5.56 10.68 15.41
CA PHE A 14 4.63 11.79 15.18
C PHE A 14 4.61 12.74 16.39
N ASN A 15 4.12 13.96 16.17
CA ASN A 15 3.89 14.91 17.24
C ASN A 15 2.60 14.54 17.96
N LYS A 16 2.68 14.33 19.28
CA LYS A 16 1.52 14.04 20.11
C LYS A 16 0.91 15.32 20.67
N GLU A 17 -0.38 15.49 20.44
CA GLU A 17 -1.21 16.56 20.99
C GLU A 17 -2.35 15.95 21.81
N ILE A 18 -2.71 16.60 22.92
CA ILE A 18 -3.84 16.16 23.77
C ILE A 18 -4.93 17.23 23.63
N GLN A 19 -6.08 16.83 23.11
CA GLN A 19 -7.24 17.71 22.97
C GLN A 19 -7.87 18.04 24.34
N PRO A 20 -8.68 19.11 24.44
CA PRO A 20 -9.35 19.49 25.70
C PRO A 20 -10.23 18.40 26.32
N ASP A 21 -10.73 17.47 25.51
CA ASP A 21 -11.55 16.33 25.94
C ASP A 21 -10.71 15.11 26.39
N GLY A 22 -9.37 15.22 26.34
CA GLY A 22 -8.43 14.15 26.68
C GLY A 22 -8.04 13.24 25.51
N THR A 23 -8.57 13.47 24.31
CA THR A 23 -8.24 12.67 23.12
C THR A 23 -6.80 12.91 22.68
N GLU A 24 -6.04 11.84 22.48
CA GLU A 24 -4.68 11.89 21.92
C GLU A 24 -4.74 11.97 20.39
N VAL A 25 -4.05 12.96 19.81
CA VAL A 25 -3.94 13.15 18.37
C VAL A 25 -2.47 13.13 17.98
N TYR A 26 -2.14 12.39 16.93
CA TYR A 26 -0.78 12.28 16.41
C TYR A 26 -0.71 12.98 15.05
N THR A 27 0.13 14.01 14.95
CA THR A 27 0.24 14.88 13.77
C THR A 27 1.64 14.85 13.16
N ALA A 28 1.73 15.11 11.86
CA ALA A 28 3.00 15.34 11.18
C ALA A 28 2.79 16.39 10.09
N GLU A 29 3.83 17.16 9.81
CA GLU A 29 3.82 18.10 8.68
C GLU A 29 4.03 17.33 7.38
N ILE A 30 3.22 17.64 6.37
CA ILE A 30 3.39 17.17 5.00
C ILE A 30 3.65 18.36 4.09
N THR A 31 4.49 18.17 3.07
CA THR A 31 4.74 19.18 2.03
C THR A 31 4.36 18.58 0.68
N TYR A 32 3.59 19.30 -0.12
CA TYR A 32 3.19 18.90 -1.45
C TYR A 32 3.11 20.12 -2.38
N SER A 33 3.25 19.88 -3.69
CA SER A 33 3.07 20.94 -4.68
C SER A 33 1.58 21.23 -4.87
N LYS A 34 1.21 22.50 -5.04
CA LYS A 34 -0.20 22.93 -5.10
C LYS A 34 -1.00 22.24 -6.21
N ASP A 35 -0.37 21.91 -7.34
CA ASP A 35 -1.00 21.13 -8.41
C ASP A 35 -1.40 19.72 -7.98
N LYS A 36 -0.76 19.15 -6.94
CA LYS A 36 -1.10 17.85 -6.35
C LYS A 36 -2.16 17.92 -5.25
N GLU A 37 -2.71 19.10 -4.92
CA GLU A 37 -3.69 19.23 -3.84
C GLU A 37 -4.92 18.32 -4.03
N HIS A 38 -5.33 18.10 -5.29
CA HIS A 38 -6.43 17.20 -5.65
C HIS A 38 -6.19 15.70 -5.33
N LEU A 39 -4.94 15.33 -5.03
CA LEU A 39 -4.53 13.98 -4.62
C LEU A 39 -4.64 13.79 -3.10
N LEU A 40 -4.77 14.88 -2.32
CA LEU A 40 -5.11 14.77 -0.91
C LEU A 40 -6.53 14.25 -0.77
N THR A 41 -6.66 13.10 -0.13
CA THR A 41 -7.94 12.43 0.06
C THR A 41 -8.15 12.23 1.54
N ARG A 42 -9.23 12.80 2.08
CA ARG A 42 -9.63 12.59 3.47
C ARG A 42 -10.62 11.43 3.54
N ILE A 43 -10.68 10.78 4.70
CA ILE A 43 -11.66 9.72 4.94
C ILE A 43 -13.11 10.18 4.66
N CYS A 44 -13.44 11.44 4.97
CA CYS A 44 -14.78 12.02 4.73
C CYS A 44 -15.12 12.21 3.24
N ASP A 45 -14.12 12.20 2.36
CA ASP A 45 -14.32 12.37 0.92
C ASP A 45 -14.64 11.02 0.23
N ILE A 46 -14.36 9.91 0.91
CA ILE A 46 -14.64 8.56 0.41
C ILE A 46 -16.10 8.20 0.68
N LYS A 47 -16.80 7.89 -0.40
CA LYS A 47 -18.15 7.36 -0.37
C LYS A 47 -18.09 5.84 -0.27
N ASP A 48 -19.08 5.25 0.40
CA ASP A 48 -19.34 3.81 0.37
C ASP A 48 -18.24 2.90 0.99
N ASN A 49 -17.42 3.43 1.91
CA ASN A 49 -16.49 2.63 2.72
C ASN A 49 -17.15 2.12 4.02
N VAL A 50 -18.21 1.33 3.89
CA VAL A 50 -19.08 0.94 5.02
C VAL A 50 -18.38 0.04 6.06
N ASN A 51 -17.27 -0.61 5.69
CA ASN A 51 -16.48 -1.46 6.58
C ASN A 51 -15.18 -0.78 7.08
N ASP A 52 -15.01 0.52 6.84
CA ASP A 52 -13.91 1.33 7.40
C ASP A 52 -12.50 0.83 7.00
N PHE A 53 -12.29 0.47 5.73
CA PHE A 53 -10.98 0.07 5.22
C PHE A 53 -10.08 1.29 4.91
N GLY A 54 -8.78 1.18 5.17
CA GLY A 54 -7.80 2.21 4.88
C GLY A 54 -7.73 3.34 5.91
N PHE A 55 -7.22 4.50 5.48
CA PHE A 55 -7.12 5.73 6.30
C PHE A 55 -6.48 5.60 7.69
N HIS A 56 -5.46 4.74 7.80
CA HIS A 56 -4.59 4.61 8.98
C HIS A 56 -3.88 5.92 9.41
N TYR A 57 -3.86 6.90 8.52
CA TYR A 57 -3.61 8.31 8.77
C TYR A 57 -4.46 9.11 7.79
N THR A 58 -4.75 10.37 8.10
CA THR A 58 -5.55 11.22 7.22
C THR A 58 -4.96 12.64 7.18
N PRO A 59 -4.93 13.29 6.00
CA PRO A 59 -5.31 12.76 4.69
C PRO A 59 -4.30 11.75 4.12
N TYR A 60 -4.74 10.90 3.19
CA TYR A 60 -3.85 10.20 2.28
C TYR A 60 -3.39 11.18 1.19
N ASN A 61 -2.08 11.30 1.01
CA ASN A 61 -1.43 12.14 0.00
C ASN A 61 -0.86 11.25 -1.11
N PHE A 62 -1.73 10.74 -1.98
CA PHE A 62 -1.31 9.93 -3.13
C PHE A 62 -0.30 10.71 -3.99
N ASP A 63 0.70 10.01 -4.53
CA ASP A 63 1.71 10.64 -5.36
C ASP A 63 1.24 10.86 -6.80
N SER A 64 0.19 10.14 -7.19
CA SER A 64 -0.38 10.13 -8.54
C SER A 64 -1.90 9.81 -8.57
N ASN A 65 -2.58 10.25 -9.64
CA ASN A 65 -4.00 9.89 -9.87
C ASN A 65 -4.22 8.36 -10.00
N PRO A 66 -3.31 7.59 -10.65
CA PRO A 66 -3.43 6.13 -10.67
C PRO A 66 -3.44 5.46 -9.30
N GLU A 67 -2.67 5.93 -8.32
CA GLU A 67 -2.73 5.39 -6.94
C GLU A 67 -4.09 5.63 -6.30
N LYS A 68 -4.61 6.85 -6.41
CA LYS A 68 -5.95 7.19 -5.92
C LYS A 68 -7.02 6.32 -6.59
N SER A 69 -6.95 6.21 -7.92
CA SER A 69 -7.87 5.38 -8.71
C SER A 69 -7.80 3.91 -8.35
N PHE A 70 -6.60 3.38 -8.10
CA PHE A 70 -6.41 2.00 -7.64
C PHE A 70 -7.05 1.79 -6.26
N PHE A 71 -6.78 2.68 -5.31
CA PHE A 71 -7.32 2.62 -3.96
C PHE A 71 -8.86 2.63 -3.95
N GLU A 72 -9.48 3.57 -4.66
CA GLU A 72 -10.95 3.67 -4.77
C GLU A 72 -11.57 2.41 -5.39
N GLN A 73 -10.94 1.84 -6.43
CA GLN A 73 -11.37 0.56 -7.00
C GLN A 73 -11.26 -0.58 -5.97
N MET A 74 -10.13 -0.69 -5.27
CA MET A 74 -9.94 -1.75 -4.27
C MET A 74 -10.94 -1.63 -3.13
N LEU A 75 -11.21 -0.43 -2.62
CA LEU A 75 -12.22 -0.23 -1.58
C LEU A 75 -13.58 -0.83 -1.94
N THR A 76 -14.01 -0.71 -3.20
CA THR A 76 -15.26 -1.31 -3.68
C THR A 76 -15.24 -2.83 -3.50
N HIS A 77 -14.15 -3.50 -3.88
CA HIS A 77 -14.01 -4.96 -3.75
C HIS A 77 -13.81 -5.42 -2.30
N LEU A 78 -13.02 -4.69 -1.50
CA LEU A 78 -12.78 -5.03 -0.09
C LEU A 78 -14.09 -5.00 0.71
N ASN A 79 -14.94 -4.01 0.45
CA ASN A 79 -16.26 -3.88 1.10
C ASN A 79 -17.24 -5.02 0.75
N LEU A 80 -17.00 -5.79 -0.32
CA LEU A 80 -17.77 -7.01 -0.62
C LEU A 80 -17.30 -8.24 0.16
N HIS A 81 -16.08 -8.21 0.72
CA HIS A 81 -15.45 -9.35 1.40
C HIS A 81 -14.94 -9.04 2.82
N PRO A 82 -15.70 -8.33 3.69
CA PRO A 82 -15.16 -7.78 4.93
C PRO A 82 -14.75 -8.83 5.97
N THR A 83 -15.30 -10.04 5.88
CA THR A 83 -14.95 -11.16 6.76
C THR A 83 -13.62 -11.83 6.36
N GLU A 84 -13.17 -11.67 5.11
CA GLU A 84 -11.92 -12.25 4.61
C GLU A 84 -10.74 -11.29 4.66
N ILE A 85 -11.01 -9.99 4.55
CA ILE A 85 -10.01 -8.93 4.48
C ILE A 85 -9.69 -8.41 5.87
N GLU A 86 -8.40 -8.20 6.12
CA GLU A 86 -7.93 -7.47 7.30
C GLU A 86 -7.97 -5.98 6.99
N ASP A 87 -7.20 -5.51 6.00
CA ASP A 87 -7.24 -4.11 5.56
C ASP A 87 -6.47 -3.85 4.25
N ILE A 88 -6.53 -2.62 3.75
CA ILE A 88 -5.64 -2.03 2.76
C ILE A 88 -4.86 -0.85 3.37
N TYR A 89 -3.55 -0.88 3.25
CA TYR A 89 -2.66 0.16 3.78
C TYR A 89 -2.04 0.92 2.62
N PHE A 90 -2.22 2.23 2.57
CA PHE A 90 -1.38 3.10 1.75
C PHE A 90 -0.09 3.42 2.52
N THR A 91 1.05 3.09 1.93
CA THR A 91 2.38 3.23 2.55
C THR A 91 3.31 4.16 1.78
N GLY A 92 2.91 4.61 0.59
CA GLY A 92 3.73 5.46 -0.27
C GLY A 92 4.16 6.79 0.36
N ALA A 93 3.34 7.35 1.26
CA ALA A 93 3.66 8.61 1.91
C ALA A 93 4.50 8.52 3.20
N LEU A 94 4.65 7.32 3.78
CA LEU A 94 5.38 7.13 5.02
C LEU A 94 6.83 6.73 4.73
N THR A 95 7.64 7.70 4.31
CA THR A 95 9.05 7.44 3.92
C THR A 95 10.07 7.64 5.05
N ASP A 96 9.64 8.18 6.19
CA ASP A 96 10.47 8.40 7.38
C ASP A 96 10.54 7.13 8.25
N SER A 97 11.75 6.63 8.51
CA SER A 97 11.99 5.44 9.35
C SER A 97 11.59 5.62 10.83
N ASN A 98 11.41 6.86 11.27
CA ASN A 98 10.83 7.13 12.59
C ASN A 98 9.32 6.86 12.61
N LYS A 99 8.66 6.95 11.46
CA LYS A 99 7.19 6.82 11.31
C LYS A 99 6.73 5.46 10.78
N THR A 100 7.62 4.66 10.19
CA THR A 100 7.32 3.28 9.77
C THR A 100 8.55 2.38 9.86
N ASP A 101 8.34 1.09 10.15
CA ASP A 101 9.37 0.05 10.02
C ASP A 101 9.30 -0.66 8.65
N PHE A 102 8.28 -0.36 7.85
CA PHE A 102 8.05 -1.04 6.58
C PHE A 102 8.75 -0.33 5.42
N PHE A 103 9.92 -0.86 5.04
CA PHE A 103 10.66 -0.42 3.87
C PHE A 103 11.29 -1.61 3.16
N VAL A 104 11.52 -1.48 1.87
CA VAL A 104 12.25 -2.43 1.05
C VAL A 104 13.64 -1.89 0.76
N GLU A 105 14.66 -2.74 0.93
CA GLU A 105 16.04 -2.41 0.59
C GLU A 105 16.42 -2.91 -0.80
N TYR A 106 17.06 -2.03 -1.57
CA TYR A 106 17.64 -2.36 -2.87
C TYR A 106 19.00 -1.67 -3.04
N LYS A 107 19.84 -2.18 -3.93
CA LYS A 107 21.07 -1.50 -4.33
C LYS A 107 20.80 -0.64 -5.55
N ASP A 108 21.20 0.63 -5.55
CA ASP A 108 21.10 1.52 -6.72
C ASP A 108 22.09 1.13 -7.83
N ASP A 109 22.10 1.87 -8.94
CA ASP A 109 23.04 1.73 -10.07
C ASP A 109 24.52 1.78 -9.64
N LYS A 110 24.82 2.48 -8.56
CA LYS A 110 26.16 2.62 -7.96
C LYS A 110 26.45 1.59 -6.87
N GLY A 111 25.55 0.64 -6.62
CA GLY A 111 25.71 -0.41 -5.62
C GLY A 111 25.46 0.03 -4.18
N LYS A 112 25.00 1.27 -3.95
CA LYS A 112 24.68 1.77 -2.62
C LYS A 112 23.30 1.28 -2.20
N TRP A 113 23.19 0.84 -0.95
CA TRP A 113 21.89 0.48 -0.35
C TRP A 113 20.98 1.69 -0.23
N ARG A 114 19.74 1.51 -0.68
CA ARG A 114 18.64 2.46 -0.62
C ARG A 114 17.41 1.79 -0.03
N ARG A 115 16.55 2.60 0.55
CA ARG A 115 15.24 2.20 1.07
C ARG A 115 14.16 2.89 0.27
N TYR A 116 13.05 2.20 0.09
CA TYR A 116 11.81 2.80 -0.38
C TYR A 116 10.63 2.09 0.27
N THR A 117 9.48 2.76 0.33
CA THR A 117 8.21 2.17 0.75
C THR A 117 7.38 1.88 -0.50
N PRO A 118 6.82 0.67 -0.64
CA PRO A 118 5.84 0.38 -1.68
C PRO A 118 4.57 1.24 -1.54
N ASP A 119 3.76 1.30 -2.58
CA ASP A 119 2.55 2.14 -2.57
C ASP A 119 1.47 1.56 -1.66
N PHE A 120 1.15 0.26 -1.79
CA PHE A 120 0.08 -0.38 -1.02
C PHE A 120 0.46 -1.76 -0.46
N ILE A 121 -0.23 -2.12 0.62
CA ILE A 121 -0.32 -3.49 1.13
C ILE A 121 -1.79 -3.83 1.32
N ILE A 122 -2.24 -4.96 0.78
CA ILE A 122 -3.56 -5.54 1.07
C ILE A 122 -3.35 -6.79 1.91
N ARG A 123 -4.02 -6.89 3.05
CA ARG A 123 -3.91 -8.01 3.99
C ARG A 123 -5.21 -8.80 4.07
N LYS A 124 -5.11 -10.12 3.96
CA LYS A 124 -6.20 -11.07 4.25
C LYS A 124 -6.04 -11.65 5.64
N LYS A 125 -7.16 -11.81 6.33
CA LYS A 125 -7.25 -12.50 7.62
C LYS A 125 -6.73 -13.94 7.51
N GLY A 126 -6.12 -14.42 8.59
CA GLY A 126 -5.81 -15.84 8.73
C GLY A 126 -7.09 -16.69 8.85
N LYS A 127 -7.03 -17.95 8.45
CA LYS A 127 -8.13 -18.91 8.60
C LYS A 127 -7.69 -20.05 9.51
N GLY A 128 -8.31 -20.16 10.69
CA GLY A 128 -7.94 -21.14 11.72
C GLY A 128 -6.48 -20.95 12.17
N LYS A 129 -5.67 -22.01 12.07
CA LYS A 129 -4.23 -21.95 12.38
C LYS A 129 -3.36 -21.38 11.26
N LYS A 130 -3.93 -21.13 10.07
CA LYS A 130 -3.16 -20.58 8.94
C LYS A 130 -3.04 -19.06 9.09
N PRO A 131 -1.82 -18.50 9.07
CA PRO A 131 -1.64 -17.06 9.15
C PRO A 131 -2.19 -16.38 7.89
N GLY A 132 -2.44 -15.07 8.01
CA GLY A 132 -2.91 -14.23 6.90
C GLY A 132 -1.93 -14.18 5.73
N LYS A 133 -2.45 -13.68 4.60
CA LYS A 133 -1.71 -13.42 3.36
C LYS A 133 -1.63 -11.92 3.11
N CYS A 134 -0.57 -11.48 2.44
CA CYS A 134 -0.32 -10.10 2.07
C CYS A 134 -0.08 -10.00 0.56
N LEU A 135 -0.61 -8.95 -0.05
CA LEU A 135 -0.29 -8.52 -1.40
C LEU A 135 0.36 -7.14 -1.31
N ILE A 136 1.59 -6.99 -1.78
CA ILE A 136 2.22 -5.68 -1.98
C ILE A 136 1.92 -5.24 -3.40
N VAL A 137 1.48 -3.99 -3.57
CA VAL A 137 1.18 -3.42 -4.88
C VAL A 137 2.00 -2.15 -5.09
N GLU A 138 2.60 -2.06 -6.27
CA GLU A 138 3.24 -0.85 -6.77
C GLU A 138 2.49 -0.34 -7.99
N ILE A 139 2.16 0.94 -8.02
CA ILE A 139 1.55 1.62 -9.15
C ILE A 139 2.65 2.40 -9.90
N LYS A 140 2.69 2.23 -11.22
CA LYS A 140 3.66 2.92 -12.09
C LYS A 140 3.00 3.41 -13.35
N ALA A 141 3.52 4.49 -13.93
CA ALA A 141 3.11 4.91 -15.25
C ALA A 141 3.65 3.91 -16.30
N GLU A 142 2.89 3.61 -17.34
CA GLU A 142 3.26 2.66 -18.40
C GLU A 142 4.61 3.02 -19.06
N ARG A 143 4.90 4.33 -19.20
CA ARG A 143 6.19 4.83 -19.72
C ARG A 143 7.41 4.38 -18.90
N GLU A 144 7.22 4.07 -17.62
CA GLU A 144 8.28 3.64 -16.71
C GLU A 144 8.54 2.13 -16.77
N ARG A 145 7.77 1.35 -17.55
CA ARG A 145 7.86 -0.12 -17.58
C ARG A 145 9.28 -0.66 -17.79
N ASN A 146 10.07 0.03 -18.61
CA ASN A 146 11.45 -0.37 -18.93
C ASN A 146 12.51 0.38 -18.08
N HIS A 147 12.09 1.17 -17.08
CA HIS A 147 13.02 1.91 -16.24
C HIS A 147 13.89 0.97 -15.41
N ILE A 148 15.21 1.25 -15.33
CA ILE A 148 16.17 0.36 -14.65
C ILE A 148 15.95 0.25 -13.15
N LEU A 149 15.29 1.22 -12.51
CA LEU A 149 14.98 1.20 -11.09
C LEU A 149 13.52 0.85 -10.81
N ASP A 150 12.60 1.49 -11.55
CA ASP A 150 11.15 1.51 -11.27
C ASP A 150 10.32 0.69 -12.26
N GLY A 151 10.97 0.14 -13.29
CA GLY A 151 10.32 -0.69 -14.28
C GLY A 151 10.06 -2.10 -13.78
N GLU A 152 9.41 -2.88 -14.64
CA GLU A 152 8.96 -4.24 -14.35
C GLU A 152 10.12 -5.18 -13.98
N ASN A 153 11.30 -4.94 -14.56
CA ASN A 153 12.54 -5.65 -14.25
C ASN A 153 13.55 -4.75 -13.52
N GLY A 154 13.07 -3.63 -12.98
CA GLY A 154 13.85 -2.67 -12.24
C GLY A 154 14.30 -3.18 -10.88
N LYS A 155 15.29 -2.50 -10.30
CA LYS A 155 15.93 -2.94 -9.04
C LYS A 155 14.95 -3.02 -7.86
N LYS A 156 13.96 -2.12 -7.80
CA LYS A 156 12.91 -2.14 -6.77
C LYS A 156 12.03 -3.39 -6.90
N ALA A 157 11.49 -3.63 -8.10
CA ALA A 157 10.68 -4.81 -8.41
C ALA A 157 11.42 -6.13 -8.12
N LEU A 158 12.70 -6.21 -8.48
CA LEU A 158 13.55 -7.37 -8.19
C LEU A 158 13.75 -7.60 -6.68
N ALA A 159 13.78 -6.55 -5.87
CA ALA A 159 13.88 -6.69 -4.41
C ALA A 159 12.59 -7.27 -3.82
N LEU A 160 11.41 -6.76 -4.22
CA LEU A 160 10.12 -7.30 -3.78
C LEU A 160 9.86 -8.73 -4.26
N ARG A 161 10.24 -9.07 -5.50
CA ARG A 161 10.17 -10.45 -5.99
C ARG A 161 11.06 -11.42 -5.19
N LYS A 162 12.18 -10.94 -4.62
CA LYS A 162 12.97 -11.76 -3.68
C LYS A 162 12.21 -12.03 -2.39
N TRP A 163 11.52 -11.02 -1.84
CA TRP A 163 10.67 -11.21 -0.66
C TRP A 163 9.54 -12.20 -0.92
N GLU A 164 8.83 -12.05 -2.04
CA GLU A 164 7.78 -13.00 -2.47
C GLU A 164 8.31 -14.44 -2.51
N LYS A 165 9.50 -14.66 -3.10
CA LYS A 165 10.13 -15.99 -3.17
C LYS A 165 10.48 -16.60 -1.81
N LEU A 166 10.65 -15.79 -0.76
CA LEU A 166 10.90 -16.31 0.59
C LEU A 166 9.65 -16.95 1.20
N ASN A 167 8.45 -16.51 0.80
CA ASN A 167 7.19 -17.04 1.31
C ASN A 167 6.02 -16.88 0.31
N PRO A 168 6.06 -17.57 -0.83
CA PRO A 168 5.14 -17.33 -1.95
C PRO A 168 3.69 -17.71 -1.64
N ASP A 169 3.44 -18.50 -0.59
CA ASP A 169 2.10 -18.86 -0.15
C ASP A 169 1.41 -17.75 0.66
N ARG A 170 2.21 -16.83 1.24
CA ARG A 170 1.74 -15.78 2.14
C ARG A 170 1.99 -14.38 1.64
N LEU A 171 3.01 -14.17 0.82
CA LEU A 171 3.33 -12.86 0.27
C LEU A 171 3.25 -12.94 -1.24
N LYS A 172 2.49 -12.02 -1.84
CA LYS A 172 2.43 -11.77 -3.27
C LYS A 172 2.88 -10.35 -3.58
N TYR A 173 3.37 -10.14 -4.79
CA TYR A 173 3.75 -8.82 -5.28
C TYR A 173 3.17 -8.57 -6.67
N GLU A 174 2.58 -7.39 -6.87
CA GLU A 174 2.08 -6.93 -8.16
C GLU A 174 2.62 -5.54 -8.50
N MET A 175 2.96 -5.35 -9.77
CA MET A 175 3.14 -4.03 -10.36
C MET A 175 1.99 -3.75 -11.32
N VAL A 176 1.27 -2.67 -11.07
CA VAL A 176 0.19 -2.20 -11.92
C VAL A 176 0.70 -1.01 -12.73
N PHE A 177 0.77 -1.18 -14.04
CA PHE A 177 1.15 -0.10 -14.94
C PHE A 177 -0.09 0.59 -15.51
N ALA A 178 -0.20 1.89 -15.24
CA ALA A 178 -1.29 2.75 -15.69
C ALA A 178 -0.88 3.52 -16.96
N PRO A 179 -1.62 3.39 -18.07
CA PRO A 179 -1.33 4.13 -19.31
C PRO A 179 -1.76 5.61 -19.24
N ALA A 180 -2.62 5.97 -18.29
CA ALA A 180 -3.19 7.31 -18.10
C ALA A 180 -3.40 7.60 -16.61
N ASP A 181 -4.23 8.60 -16.28
CA ASP A 181 -4.48 9.05 -14.91
C ASP A 181 -5.32 8.07 -14.07
N THR A 182 -5.97 7.08 -14.70
CA THR A 182 -6.72 6.04 -14.00
C THR A 182 -6.14 4.67 -14.29
N VAL A 183 -6.31 3.74 -13.35
CA VAL A 183 -5.93 2.35 -13.55
C VAL A 183 -7.07 1.63 -14.26
N PRO A 184 -6.84 1.07 -15.47
CA PRO A 184 -7.87 0.31 -16.17
C PRO A 184 -8.30 -0.94 -15.39
N TYR A 185 -9.58 -1.30 -15.47
CA TYR A 185 -10.18 -2.40 -14.70
C TYR A 185 -9.52 -3.77 -14.98
N ASP A 186 -9.00 -4.00 -16.18
CA ASP A 186 -8.24 -5.22 -16.52
C ASP A 186 -6.89 -5.28 -15.81
N ARG A 187 -6.30 -4.13 -15.48
CA ARG A 187 -5.01 -4.02 -14.79
C ARG A 187 -5.09 -4.23 -13.29
N THR A 188 -6.29 -4.27 -12.71
CA THR A 188 -6.50 -4.58 -11.28
C THR A 188 -6.90 -6.03 -11.04
N LYS A 189 -6.96 -6.87 -12.08
CA LYS A 189 -7.48 -8.25 -11.99
C LYS A 189 -6.79 -9.07 -10.91
N PHE A 190 -5.45 -9.06 -10.83
CA PHE A 190 -4.75 -9.89 -9.85
C PHE A 190 -4.99 -9.45 -8.42
N ALA A 191 -4.96 -8.14 -8.13
CA ALA A 191 -5.35 -7.60 -6.82
C ALA A 191 -6.80 -7.96 -6.45
N ARG A 192 -7.73 -7.91 -7.40
CA ARG A 192 -9.12 -8.36 -7.17
C ARG A 192 -9.22 -9.85 -6.92
N ASP A 193 -8.60 -10.68 -7.74
CA ASP A 193 -8.58 -12.13 -7.56
C ASP A 193 -7.98 -12.50 -6.18
N PHE A 194 -6.98 -11.75 -5.73
CA PHE A 194 -6.42 -11.90 -4.39
C PHE A 194 -7.47 -11.61 -3.30
N ILE A 195 -8.21 -10.50 -3.43
CA ILE A 195 -9.29 -10.09 -2.51
C ILE A 195 -10.42 -11.13 -2.49
N GLU A 196 -10.98 -11.45 -3.65
CA GLU A 196 -12.12 -12.35 -3.86
C GLU A 196 -11.77 -13.81 -3.50
N GLY A 197 -10.48 -14.16 -3.57
CA GLY A 197 -9.99 -15.53 -3.43
C GLY A 197 -10.13 -16.31 -4.74
N GLU A 198 -9.46 -17.46 -4.85
CA GLU A 198 -9.81 -18.42 -5.90
C GLU A 198 -11.26 -18.85 -5.67
N THR A 199 -12.20 -18.31 -6.45
CA THR A 199 -13.47 -18.97 -6.71
C THR A 199 -13.12 -20.28 -7.42
N ARG A 200 -12.79 -21.30 -6.64
CA ARG A 200 -12.83 -22.67 -7.13
C ARG A 200 -14.29 -22.97 -7.36
N ASN A 201 -14.70 -22.81 -8.61
CA ASN A 201 -15.79 -23.62 -9.13
C ASN A 201 -15.34 -25.07 -8.96
N GLU A 202 -15.81 -25.71 -7.88
CA GLU A 202 -15.91 -27.17 -7.79
C GLU A 202 -17.10 -27.64 -8.63
#